data_AF-A0A2D7RQP2-F1
#
_entry.id   AF-A0A2D7RQP2-F1
#
_cell.length_a   1.000
_cell.length_b   1.000
_cell.length_c   1.000
_cell.angle_alpha   90.00
_cell.angle_beta   90.00
_cell.angle_gamma   90.00
#
_symmetry.space_group_name_H-M   'P 1'
#
loop_
_entity.id
_entity.type
_entity.pdbx_description
1 polymer ?
#
loop_
_entity_poly.entity_id
_entity_poly.type
_entity_poly.pdbx_seq_one_letter_code
_entity_poly.pdbx_strand_id
1 'polypeptide(L)' 'MKNISLQQINIIDNSDLHSKHKSFDKNKKHLKIIIKSSYLSSLSRIVSHKMIMDILKDDLKNRIHALEIEIL' A
#
# COMPACT_ATOMS: atom_id res chain seq x y z
N MET A 1 5.30 -2.73 18.42
CA MET A 1 4.81 -2.96 17.04
C MET A 1 3.31 -2.69 17.05
N LYS A 2 2.79 -1.89 16.11
CA LYS A 2 1.34 -1.74 15.92
C LYS A 2 0.88 -2.86 14.98
N ASN A 3 0.07 -3.78 15.48
CA ASN A 3 -0.48 -4.88 14.70
C ASN A 3 -1.94 -4.56 14.39
N ILE A 4 -2.30 -4.60 13.11
CA ILE A 4 -3.70 -4.48 12.68
C ILE A 4 -4.26 -5.89 12.52
N SER A 5 -5.46 -6.13 13.03
CA SER A 5 -6.18 -7.36 12.77
C SER A 5 -6.65 -7.36 11.31
N LEU A 6 -6.12 -8.30 10.53
CA LEU A 6 -6.42 -8.47 9.11
C LEU A 6 -7.14 -9.80 8.91
N GLN A 7 -8.18 -9.80 8.08
CA GLN A 7 -8.83 -11.03 7.64
C GLN A 7 -8.13 -11.57 6.40
N GLN A 8 -7.73 -10.68 5.48
CA GLN A 8 -7.01 -11.03 4.27
C GLN A 8 -6.16 -9.85 3.81
N ILE A 9 -5.03 -10.16 3.16
CA ILE A 9 -4.20 -9.18 2.46
C ILE A 9 -3.75 -9.76 1.12
N ASN A 10 -3.97 -9.00 0.05
CA ASN A 10 -3.46 -9.28 -1.29
C ASN A 10 -2.55 -8.13 -1.71
N ILE A 11 -1.38 -8.47 -2.25
CA ILE A 11 -0.40 -7.50 -2.72
C ILE A 11 -0.16 -7.78 -4.20
N ILE A 12 -0.32 -6.75 -5.03
CA ILE A 12 -0.14 -6.81 -6.48
C ILE A 12 1.00 -5.87 -6.86
N ASP A 13 1.99 -6.39 -7.58
CA ASP A 13 3.10 -5.61 -8.12
C ASP A 13 2.76 -5.18 -9.56
N ASN A 14 2.47 -3.89 -9.74
CA ASN A 14 2.11 -3.29 -11.02
C ASN A 14 3.28 -2.49 -11.62
N SER A 15 4.51 -2.69 -11.13
CA SER A 15 5.69 -1.93 -11.56
C SER A 15 5.91 -1.99 -13.08
N ASP A 16 5.59 -3.13 -13.70
CA ASP A 16 5.81 -3.36 -15.13
C ASP A 16 4.91 -2.48 -16.04
N LEU A 17 3.73 -2.06 -15.54
CA LEU A 17 2.80 -1.20 -16.27
C LEU A 17 3.34 0.22 -16.49
N HIS A 18 4.36 0.63 -15.71
CA HIS A 18 4.94 1.98 -15.76
C HIS A 18 6.33 2.04 -16.43
N SER A 19 6.80 0.93 -17.01
CA SER A 19 8.09 0.80 -17.70
C SER A 19 8.31 1.76 -18.89
N LYS A 20 7.25 2.41 -19.40
CA LYS A 20 7.29 3.31 -20.57
C LYS A 20 7.29 4.81 -20.23
N HIS A 21 7.25 5.21 -18.95
CA HIS A 21 7.29 6.63 -18.58
C HIS A 21 8.72 7.18 -18.49
N LYS A 22 8.92 8.43 -18.95
CA LYS A 22 10.23 9.13 -18.92
C LYS A 22 10.85 9.29 -17.52
N SER A 23 10.05 9.18 -16.46
CA SER A 23 10.48 9.29 -15.06
C SER A 23 10.53 7.92 -14.35
N PHE A 24 10.63 6.83 -15.09
CA PHE A 24 10.66 5.47 -14.55
C PHE A 24 11.97 5.21 -13.79
N ASP A 25 11.85 4.95 -12.49
CA ASP A 25 12.94 4.50 -11.64
C ASP A 25 12.84 2.97 -11.49
N LYS A 26 13.75 2.24 -12.16
CA LYS A 26 13.81 0.75 -12.12
C LYS A 26 13.94 0.17 -10.71
N ASN A 27 14.35 0.98 -9.74
CA ASN A 27 14.60 0.51 -8.37
C ASN A 27 13.41 0.67 -7.44
N LYS A 28 12.29 1.26 -7.89
CA LYS A 28 11.14 1.53 -7.01
C LYS A 28 9.85 0.91 -7.56
N LYS A 29 9.09 0.28 -6.66
CA LYS A 29 7.90 -0.49 -7.04
C LYS A 29 6.61 0.33 -7.07
N HIS A 30 5.68 -0.05 -7.94
CA HIS A 30 4.29 0.36 -7.90
C HIS A 30 3.47 -0.79 -7.31
N LEU A 31 3.04 -0.65 -6.06
CA LEU A 31 2.31 -1.70 -5.36
C LEU A 31 0.84 -1.31 -5.18
N LYS A 32 -0.05 -2.28 -5.35
CA LYS A 32 -1.43 -2.21 -4.91
C LYS A 32 -1.65 -3.19 -3.77
N ILE A 33 -2.16 -2.71 -2.65
CA ILE A 33 -2.50 -3.51 -1.48
C ILE A 33 -4.02 -3.52 -1.32
N ILE A 34 -4.60 -4.71 -1.33
CA ILE A 34 -6.02 -4.94 -1.06
C ILE A 34 -6.12 -5.62 0.30
N ILE A 35 -6.75 -4.96 1.26
CA ILE A 35 -6.88 -5.43 2.64
C ILE A 35 -8.36 -5.68 2.93
N LYS A 36 -8.68 -6.89 3.39
CA LYS A 36 -9.96 -7.18 4.02
C LYS A 36 -9.80 -7.11 5.53
N SER A 37 -10.49 -6.17 6.17
CA SER A 37 -10.43 -6.00 7.62
C SER A 37 -11.66 -5.25 8.12
N SER A 38 -12.47 -5.94 8.93
CA SER A 38 -13.60 -5.33 9.64
C SER A 38 -13.19 -4.14 10.52
N TYR A 39 -11.99 -4.17 11.09
CA TYR A 39 -11.47 -3.05 11.85
C TYR A 39 -11.19 -1.83 10.97
N LEU A 40 -10.45 -2.02 9.87
CA LEU A 40 -10.13 -0.90 8.97
C LEU A 40 -11.34 -0.37 8.20
N SER A 41 -12.31 -1.23 7.89
CA SER A 41 -13.56 -0.82 7.23
C SER A 41 -14.52 -0.10 8.18
N SER A 42 -14.41 -0.32 9.50
CA SER A 42 -15.18 0.43 10.50
C SER A 42 -14.72 1.89 10.69
N LEU A 43 -13.52 2.21 10.20
CA LEU A 43 -12.88 3.52 10.36
C LEU A 43 -13.09 4.38 9.10
N SER A 44 -12.94 5.69 9.25
CA SER A 44 -12.95 6.58 8.09
C SER A 44 -11.78 6.26 7.15
N ARG A 45 -12.01 6.39 5.84
CA ARG A 45 -11.01 6.13 4.80
C ARG A 45 -9.66 6.80 5.10
N ILE A 46 -9.68 8.07 5.51
CA ILE A 46 -8.47 8.84 5.82
C ILE A 46 -7.70 8.22 7.00
N VAL A 47 -8.42 7.85 8.07
CA VAL A 47 -7.81 7.25 9.27
C VAL A 47 -7.20 5.89 8.96
N SER A 48 -7.92 5.04 8.22
CA SER A 48 -7.44 3.71 7.83
C SER A 48 -6.21 3.80 6.91
N HIS A 49 -6.24 4.68 5.91
CA HIS A 49 -5.11 4.91 5.02
C HIS A 49 -3.89 5.45 5.79
N LYS A 50 -4.09 6.42 6.70
CA LYS A 50 -3.00 6.98 7.51
C LYS A 50 -2.32 5.89 8.34
N MET A 51 -3.09 5.00 8.97
CA MET A 51 -2.51 3.88 9.73
C MET A 51 -1.68 2.94 8.86
N ILE A 52 -2.17 2.58 7.68
CA ILE A 52 -1.44 1.71 6.75
C ILE A 52 -0.16 2.40 6.26
N MET A 53 -0.24 3.69 5.91
CA MET A 53 0.93 4.47 5.50
C MET A 53 1.96 4.63 6.62
N ASP A 54 1.52 4.81 7.87
CA ASP A 54 2.42 4.90 9.03
C ASP A 54 3.17 3.57 9.25
N ILE A 55 2.51 2.43 9.04
CA ILE A 55 3.13 1.10 9.13
C ILE A 55 4.15 0.89 8.01
N LEU A 56 3.82 1.33 6.79
CA LEU A 56 4.67 1.16 5.60
C LEU A 56 5.64 2.31 5.37
N LYS A 57 5.78 3.24 6.32
CA LYS A 57 6.54 4.48 6.15
C LYS A 57 7.98 4.25 5.71
N ASP A 58 8.66 3.27 6.31
CA ASP A 58 10.05 2.96 5.99
C ASP A 58 10.19 2.28 4.61
N ASP A 59 9.23 1.45 4.21
CA ASP A 59 9.20 0.83 2.88
C ASP A 59 8.84 1.84 1.79
N LEU A 60 7.93 2.78 2.05
CA LEU A 60 7.61 3.91 1.18
C LEU A 60 8.83 4.81 0.95
N LYS A 61 9.67 4.99 1.97
CA LYS A 61 10.88 5.82 1.83
C LYS A 61 11.95 5.15 0.96
N ASN A 62 12.10 3.83 1.06
CA ASN A 62 13.27 3.14 0.54
C ASN A 62 13.01 2.24 -0.67
N ARG A 63 11.77 1.76 -0.87
CA ARG A 63 11.48 0.62 -1.77
C ARG A 63 10.24 0.80 -2.66
N ILE A 64 9.28 1.62 -2.26
CA ILE A 64 8.00 1.79 -2.96
C ILE A 64 7.90 3.20 -3.52
N HIS A 65 7.72 3.34 -4.84
CA HIS A 65 7.50 4.65 -5.48
C HIS A 65 6.08 5.14 -5.27
N ALA A 66 5.12 4.23 -5.46
CA ALA A 66 3.70 4.50 -5.41
C ALA A 66 3.00 3.32 -4.76
N LEU A 67 2.02 3.65 -3.91
CA LEU A 67 1.21 2.68 -3.19
C LEU A 67 -0.26 3.01 -3.39
N GLU A 68 -0.99 2.07 -3.97
CA GLU A 68 -2.45 2.08 -3.98
C GLU A 68 -2.97 1.20 -2.83
N ILE A 69 -3.95 1.70 -2.09
CA ILE A 69 -4.55 0.99 -0.96
C ILE A 69 -6.05 0.87 -1.22
N GLU A 70 -6.55 -0.35 -1.18
CA GLU A 70 -7.96 -0.70 -1.26
C GLU A 70 -8.35 -1.47 0.01
N ILE A 71 -9.43 -1.04 0.66
CA ILE A 71 -9.92 -1.65 1.90
C ILE A 71 -11.33 -2.19 1.63
N LEU A 72 -11.50 -3.49 1.87
CA LEU A 72 -12.74 -4.26 1.67
C LEU A 72 -13.41 -4.61 3.01
#